data_AF-A0A1H3TKP4-F1
#
_entry.id   AF-A0A1H3TKP4-F1
#
_cell.length_a   1.000
_cell.length_b   1.000
_cell.length_c   1.000
_cell.angle_alpha   90.00
_cell.angle_beta   90.00
_cell.angle_gamma   90.00
#
_symmetry.space_group_name_H-M   'P 1'
#
loop_
_entity.id
_entity.type
_entity.pdbx_description
1 polymer ?
#
loop_
_entity_poly.entity_id
_entity_poly.type
_entity_poly.pdbx_seq_one_letter_code
_entity_poly.pdbx_strand_id
1 'polypeptide(L)' 'MAGAPLEQYTCQEANRSNLWVPMTTARGGSPRLYKNVNSGLCMGIASAGTANGTRLIQWTCNRSSASQIFYAGA' A
#
# COMPACT_ATOMS: atom_id res chain seq x y z
N MET A 1 -5.05 6.66 12.19
CA MET A 1 -4.11 5.85 13.00
C MET A 1 -3.27 5.05 12.02
N ALA A 2 -1.93 5.11 12.12
CA ALA A 2 -1.05 4.31 11.27
C ALA A 2 -1.13 2.88 11.73
N GLY A 3 -1.56 1.99 10.84
CA GLY A 3 -1.46 0.56 11.04
C GLY A 3 -0.01 0.09 10.96
N ALA A 4 0.17 -1.19 11.26
CA ALA A 4 1.47 -1.87 11.33
C ALA A 4 2.39 -1.57 10.14
N PRO A 5 3.73 -1.58 10.34
CA PRO A 5 4.68 -1.46 9.25
C PRO A 5 4.44 -2.56 8.20
N LEU A 6 4.75 -2.24 6.96
CA LEU A 6 4.74 -3.21 5.88
C LEU A 6 6.11 -3.89 5.81
N GLU A 7 6.10 -5.21 5.97
CA GLU A 7 7.29 -6.06 5.89
C GLU A 7 7.23 -6.86 4.58
N GLN A 8 8.34 -6.91 3.85
CA GLN A 8 8.45 -7.73 2.65
C GLN A 8 8.76 -9.17 3.05
N TYR A 9 8.09 -10.13 2.42
CA TYR A 9 8.29 -11.55 2.67
C TYR A 9 8.23 -12.34 1.37
N THR A 10 8.68 -13.60 1.39
CA THR A 10 8.44 -14.52 0.27
C THR A 10 6.95 -14.60 -0.04
N CYS A 11 6.60 -14.63 -1.33
CA CYS A 11 5.21 -14.76 -1.78
C CYS A 11 4.60 -16.05 -1.21
N GLN A 12 3.60 -15.89 -0.35
CA GLN A 12 2.97 -17.00 0.38
C GLN A 12 1.46 -16.85 0.23
N GLU A 13 0.88 -17.55 -0.73
CA GLU A 13 -0.55 -17.40 -1.07
C GLU A 13 -1.50 -17.84 0.06
N ALA A 14 -1.00 -18.68 0.98
CA ALA A 14 -1.75 -19.09 2.17
C ALA A 14 -1.85 -17.97 3.23
N ASN A 15 -0.90 -17.02 3.27
CA ASN A 15 -0.90 -15.95 4.27
C ASN A 15 -1.52 -14.67 3.70
N ARG A 16 -2.81 -14.47 3.98
CA ARG A 16 -3.57 -13.29 3.53
C ARG A 16 -3.01 -11.96 4.04
N SER A 17 -2.19 -11.96 5.10
CA SER A 17 -1.53 -10.76 5.61
C SER A 17 -0.38 -10.27 4.74
N ASN A 18 0.20 -11.16 3.92
CA ASN A 18 1.25 -10.80 2.95
C ASN A 18 0.69 -10.64 1.53
N LEU A 19 -0.63 -10.77 1.37
CA LEU A 19 -1.31 -10.64 0.08
C LEU A 19 -1.88 -9.23 -0.10
N TRP A 20 -1.51 -8.61 -1.21
CA TRP A 20 -1.89 -7.25 -1.56
C TRP A 20 -2.60 -7.24 -2.92
N VAL A 21 -3.82 -6.70 -2.95
CA VAL A 21 -4.60 -6.60 -4.19
C VAL A 21 -4.50 -5.20 -4.79
N PRO A 22 -4.30 -5.09 -6.10
CA PRO A 22 -4.30 -3.80 -6.80
C PRO A 22 -5.68 -3.12 -6.73
N MET A 23 -5.67 -1.80 -6.55
CA MET A 23 -6.85 -0.94 -6.59
C MET A 23 -6.60 0.31 -7.42
N THR A 24 -7.67 0.86 -8.01
CA THR A 24 -7.63 2.08 -8.80
C THR A 24 -7.64 3.33 -7.93
N THR A 25 -7.03 4.40 -8.45
CA THR A 25 -7.10 5.74 -7.85
C THR A 25 -8.49 6.35 -8.06
N ALA A 26 -8.76 7.50 -7.44
CA ALA A 26 -10.00 8.25 -7.66
C ALA A 26 -10.17 8.70 -9.11
N ARG A 27 -9.07 8.80 -9.88
CA ARG A 27 -9.09 9.18 -11.30
C ARG A 27 -9.34 8.00 -12.24
N GLY A 28 -9.48 6.77 -11.72
CA GLY A 28 -9.52 5.56 -12.54
C GLY A 28 -8.16 5.23 -13.18
N GLY A 29 -8.17 4.39 -14.21
CA GLY A 29 -6.98 3.93 -14.94
C GLY A 29 -6.29 2.72 -14.31
N SER A 30 -5.00 2.53 -14.63
CA SER A 30 -4.20 1.42 -14.10
C SER A 30 -4.20 1.41 -12.57
N PRO A 31 -4.14 0.24 -11.92
CA PRO A 31 -4.10 0.16 -10.47
C PRO A 31 -2.77 0.70 -9.94
N ARG A 32 -2.86 1.59 -8.95
CA ARG A 32 -1.71 2.31 -8.38
C ARG A 32 -1.79 2.38 -6.85
N LEU A 33 -2.83 1.77 -6.28
CA LEU A 33 -2.99 1.54 -4.85
C LEU A 33 -2.93 0.03 -4.61
N TYR A 34 -2.53 -0.35 -3.40
CA TYR A 34 -2.50 -1.75 -2.98
C TYR A 34 -3.21 -1.87 -1.64
N LYS A 35 -4.18 -2.78 -1.55
CA LYS A 35 -4.93 -3.07 -0.32
C LYS A 35 -4.59 -4.46 0.21
N ASN A 36 -4.33 -4.54 1.49
CA ASN A 36 -4.06 -5.80 2.17
C ASN A 36 -5.36 -6.63 2.25
N VAL A 37 -5.26 -7.91 1.93
CA VAL A 37 -6.43 -8.81 1.90
C VAL A 37 -6.93 -9.13 3.31
N ASN A 38 -6.04 -9.21 4.31
CA ASN A 38 -6.41 -9.52 5.68
C ASN A 38 -6.99 -8.31 6.43
N SER A 39 -6.31 -7.16 6.40
CA SER A 39 -6.71 -5.97 7.17
C SER A 39 -7.69 -5.05 6.45
N GLY A 40 -7.77 -5.13 5.11
CA GLY A 40 -8.55 -4.19 4.30
C GLY A 40 -7.94 -2.78 4.22
N LEU A 41 -6.75 -2.55 4.78
CA LEU A 41 -6.04 -1.27 4.73
C LEU A 41 -5.16 -1.17 3.49
N CYS A 42 -4.87 0.05 3.07
CA CYS A 42 -3.99 0.32 1.93
C CYS A 42 -2.55 0.54 2.35
N MET A 43 -1.63 0.22 1.45
CA MET A 43 -0.23 0.55 1.56
C MET A 43 -0.07 2.06 1.49
N GLY A 44 0.72 2.63 2.39
CA GLY A 44 1.01 4.05 2.42
C GLY A 44 2.41 4.35 2.95
N ILE A 45 2.93 5.51 2.58
CA ILE A 45 4.21 6.04 3.04
C ILE A 45 3.99 6.73 4.38
N ALA A 46 4.76 6.34 5.41
CA ALA A 46 4.65 6.90 6.74
C ALA A 46 4.83 8.43 6.72
N SER A 47 3.87 9.16 7.31
CA SER A 47 3.87 10.62 7.41
C SER A 47 4.07 11.37 6.07
N ALA A 48 3.79 10.73 4.93
CA ALA A 48 4.12 11.25 3.59
C ALA A 48 5.60 11.67 3.43
N GLY A 49 6.50 11.00 4.15
CA GLY A 49 7.94 11.28 4.09
C GLY A 49 8.55 10.96 2.72
N THR A 50 9.51 11.78 2.30
CA THR A 50 10.21 11.62 1.00
C THR A 50 11.65 11.15 1.17
N ALA A 51 12.13 11.00 2.40
CA ALA A 51 13.48 10.55 2.69
C ALA A 51 13.66 9.07 2.30
N ASN A 52 14.86 8.72 1.85
CA ASN A 52 15.23 7.33 1.61
C ASN A 52 15.08 6.50 2.89
N GLY A 53 14.49 5.31 2.76
CA GLY A 53 14.19 4.46 3.91
C GLY A 53 12.93 4.86 4.70
N THR A 54 12.14 5.82 4.22
CA THR A 54 10.81 6.09 4.81
C THR A 54 10.00 4.80 4.78
N ARG A 55 9.48 4.40 5.95
CA ARG A 55 8.77 3.14 6.12
C ARG A 55 7.44 3.17 5.37
N LEU A 56 7.10 2.02 4.81
CA LEU A 56 5.73 1.73 4.36
C LEU A 56 4.92 1.23 5.56
N ILE A 57 3.67 1.64 5.61
CA ILE A 57 2.72 1.31 6.66
C ILE A 57 1.36 0.93 6.05
N GLN A 58 0.51 0.34 6.88
CA GLN A 58 -0.90 0.16 6.56
C GLN A 58 -1.67 1.42 6.98
N TRP A 59 -2.50 1.96 6.11
CA TRP A 59 -3.35 3.11 6.44
C TRP A 59 -4.73 2.98 5.78
N THR A 60 -5.72 3.69 6.32
CA THR A 60 -7.05 3.78 5.71
C THR A 60 -6.92 4.18 4.24
N CYS A 61 -7.56 3.42 3.35
CA CYS A 61 -7.49 3.65 1.91
C CYS A 61 -7.98 5.05 1.53
N ASN A 62 -7.11 5.85 0.92
CA ASN A 62 -7.43 7.13 0.33
C ASN A 62 -6.97 7.14 -1.14
N ARG A 63 -7.94 7.03 -2.05
CA ARG A 63 -7.70 6.90 -3.50
C ARG A 63 -7.16 8.16 -4.17
N SER A 64 -7.03 9.26 -3.45
CA SER A 64 -6.48 10.54 -3.93
C SER A 64 -5.18 10.93 -3.23
N SER A 65 -4.72 10.14 -2.25
CA SER A 65 -3.52 10.49 -1.48
C SER A 65 -2.25 10.10 -2.21
N ALA A 66 -1.39 11.08 -2.49
CA ALA A 66 -0.08 10.84 -3.11
C ALA A 66 0.79 9.86 -2.29
N SER A 67 0.64 9.86 -0.97
CA SER A 67 1.35 8.92 -0.07
C SER A 67 0.91 7.45 -0.21
N GLN A 68 -0.13 7.15 -0.99
CA GLN A 68 -0.62 5.79 -1.23
C GLN A 68 -0.61 5.41 -2.73
N ILE A 69 -0.14 6.30 -3.60
CA ILE A 69 -0.13 6.12 -5.05
C ILE A 69 1.29 5.73 -5.48
N PHE A 70 1.45 4.47 -5.90
CA PHE A 70 2.74 3.91 -6.32
C PHE A 70 2.83 3.85 -7.85
N TYR A 71 4.03 4.05 -8.38
CA TYR A 71 4.33 3.88 -9.81
C TYR A 71 5.25 2.67 -9.91
N ALA A 72 4.82 1.62 -10.61
CA ALA A 72 5.74 0.55 -10.99
C ALA A 72 6.61 1.10 -12.13
N GLY A 73 7.93 1.16 -11.92
CA GLY A 73 8.88 1.43 -13.01
C GLY A 73 8.80 0.30 -14.03
N ALA A 74 8.87 0.67 -15.31
CA ALA A 74 9.04 -0.28 -16.41
C ALA A 74 10.46 -0.87 -16.41
#